data_AF-A8UR62-F1
#
_entry.id   AF-A8UR62-F1
#
_cell.length_a   1.000
_cell.length_b   1.000
_cell.length_c   1.000
_cell.angle_alpha   90.00
_cell.angle_beta   90.00
_cell.angle_gamma   90.00
#
_symmetry.space_group_name_H-M   'P 1'
#
loop_
_entity.id
_entity.type
_entity.pdbx_description
1 polymer ?
#
loop_
_entity_poly.entity_id
_entity_poly.type
_entity_poly.pdbx_seq_one_letter_code
_entity_poly.pdbx_strand_id
1 'polypeptide(L)'
;MKKSNSLDMTLLEEITQLEFFLVKKPLNSLEFWGEWQEKYGKATLAKIALKKIAKTRKLSHEEFAKLRTMMGVYEDVLKYLEQLKSAALSLKGVVGNFNVELDDEDIDLDF
;
A
#
# COMPACT_ATOMS: atom_id res chain seq x y z
N MET A 1 -13.50 8.40 35.35
CA MET A 1 -12.89 7.07 35.18
C MET A 1 -12.13 7.06 33.87
N LYS A 2 -10.78 7.08 33.90
CA LYS A 2 -9.95 6.92 32.69
C LYS A 2 -10.02 5.46 32.28
N LYS A 3 -10.72 5.13 31.19
CA LYS A 3 -10.54 3.81 30.56
C LYS A 3 -9.16 3.81 29.92
N SER A 4 -8.23 3.08 30.51
CA SER A 4 -7.06 2.59 29.83
C SER A 4 -7.55 1.82 28.60
N ASN A 5 -7.40 2.38 27.39
CA ASN A 5 -7.41 1.54 26.20
C ASN A 5 -6.23 0.59 26.37
N SER A 6 -6.51 -0.70 26.61
CA SER A 6 -5.46 -1.72 26.65
C SER A 6 -4.78 -1.79 25.29
N LEU A 7 -3.50 -2.13 25.28
CA LEU A 7 -2.73 -2.35 24.05
C LEU A 7 -3.48 -3.28 23.07
N ASP A 8 -4.17 -4.29 23.62
CA ASP A 8 -4.99 -5.24 22.86
C ASP A 8 -6.13 -4.59 22.07
N MET A 9 -6.78 -3.56 22.63
CA MET A 9 -7.85 -2.85 21.93
C MET A 9 -7.30 -2.01 20.78
N THR A 10 -6.17 -1.32 20.99
CA THR A 10 -5.49 -0.59 19.91
C THR A 10 -5.02 -1.54 18.81
N LEU A 11 -4.47 -2.70 19.17
CA LEU A 11 -4.09 -3.72 18.19
C LEU A 11 -5.30 -4.20 17.37
N LEU A 12 -6.44 -4.46 18.02
CA LEU A 12 -7.66 -4.87 17.34
C LEU A 12 -8.14 -3.81 16.34
N GLU A 13 -8.13 -2.53 16.74
CA GLU A 13 -8.50 -1.41 15.87
C GLU A 13 -7.58 -1.32 14.64
N GLU A 14 -6.27 -1.47 14.83
CA GLU A 14 -5.30 -1.47 13.72
C GLU A 14 -5.50 -2.67 12.78
N ILE A 15 -5.77 -3.86 13.32
CA ILE A 15 -6.08 -5.05 12.51
C ILE A 15 -7.33 -4.82 11.66
N THR A 16 -8.42 -4.32 12.26
CA THR A 16 -9.66 -4.03 11.52
C THR A 16 -9.44 -3.01 10.40
N GLN A 17 -8.56 -2.02 10.59
CA GLN A 17 -8.18 -1.10 9.51
C GLN A 17 -7.43 -1.81 8.38
N LEU A 18 -6.51 -2.71 8.72
CA LEU A 18 -5.71 -3.45 7.76
C LEU A 18 -6.50 -4.51 6.99
N GLU A 19 -7.59 -5.06 7.56
CA GLU A 19 -8.47 -6.03 6.90
C GLU A 19 -9.03 -5.55 5.56
N PHE A 20 -9.15 -4.23 5.38
CA PHE A 20 -9.53 -3.64 4.09
C PHE A 20 -8.60 -4.09 2.94
N PHE A 21 -7.30 -4.24 3.21
CA PHE A 21 -6.29 -4.59 2.21
C PHE A 21 -6.17 -6.09 1.96
N LEU A 22 -6.87 -6.95 2.70
CA LEU A 22 -6.88 -8.39 2.47
C LEU A 22 -7.64 -8.74 1.19
N VAL A 23 -6.94 -9.13 0.12
CA VAL A 23 -7.58 -9.66 -1.11
C VAL A 23 -8.27 -10.99 -0.78
N LYS A 24 -9.59 -11.06 -0.96
CA LYS A 24 -10.41 -12.24 -0.63
C LYS A 24 -10.70 -13.09 -1.87
N LYS A 25 -10.60 -12.52 -3.06
CA LYS A 25 -10.81 -13.22 -4.32
C LYS A 25 -9.67 -14.22 -4.59
N PRO A 26 -9.98 -15.44 -5.08
CA PRO A 26 -8.96 -16.44 -5.38
C PRO A 26 -7.94 -15.94 -6.41
N LEU A 27 -6.65 -16.22 -6.18
CA LEU A 27 -5.54 -15.72 -7.02
C LEU A 27 -5.64 -16.11 -8.50
N ASN A 28 -6.32 -17.22 -8.80
CA ASN A 28 -6.52 -17.72 -10.17
C ASN A 28 -7.77 -17.14 -10.87
N SER A 29 -8.57 -16.33 -10.17
CA SER A 29 -9.79 -15.74 -10.72
C SER A 29 -9.52 -14.47 -11.52
N LEU A 30 -10.45 -14.09 -12.41
CA LEU A 30 -10.42 -12.79 -13.08
C LEU A 30 -10.72 -11.64 -12.10
N GLU A 31 -11.60 -11.90 -11.12
CA GLU A 31 -12.02 -10.94 -10.10
C GLU A 31 -10.89 -10.50 -9.17
N PHE A 32 -9.86 -11.35 -9.01
CA PHE A 32 -8.64 -11.04 -8.26
C PHE A 32 -8.00 -9.73 -8.71
N TRP A 33 -7.88 -9.52 -10.02
CA TRP A 33 -7.17 -8.36 -10.56
C TRP A 33 -7.88 -7.05 -10.23
N GLY A 34 -9.22 -7.06 -10.27
CA GLY A 34 -10.03 -5.90 -9.88
C GLY A 34 -9.88 -5.56 -8.40
N GLU A 35 -10.01 -6.56 -7.52
CA GLU A 35 -9.86 -6.35 -6.07
C GLU A 35 -8.43 -5.95 -5.69
N TRP A 36 -7.43 -6.60 -6.29
CA TRP A 36 -6.02 -6.26 -6.09
C TRP A 36 -5.73 -4.83 -6.53
N GLN A 37 -6.20 -4.41 -7.72
CA GLN A 37 -5.97 -3.07 -8.24
C GLN A 37 -6.63 -1.99 -7.37
N GLU A 38 -7.85 -2.23 -6.87
CA GLU A 38 -8.53 -1.31 -5.96
C GLU A 38 -7.68 -1.07 -4.69
N LYS A 39 -7.21 -2.16 -4.07
CA LYS A 39 -6.46 -2.12 -2.82
C LYS A 39 -5.07 -1.53 -3.00
N TYR A 40 -4.38 -1.94 -4.07
CA TYR A 40 -3.07 -1.42 -4.43
C TYR A 40 -3.13 0.08 -4.75
N GLY A 41 -4.13 0.50 -5.52
CA GLY A 41 -4.38 1.90 -5.84
C GLY A 41 -4.63 2.73 -4.59
N LYS A 42 -5.50 2.27 -3.68
CA LYS A 42 -5.80 2.98 -2.43
C LYS A 42 -4.57 3.09 -1.52
N ALA A 43 -3.78 2.04 -1.37
CA ALA A 43 -2.53 2.09 -0.59
C ALA A 43 -1.51 3.05 -1.23
N THR A 44 -1.37 3.03 -2.55
CA THR A 44 -0.46 3.92 -3.30
C THR A 44 -0.86 5.39 -3.13
N LEU A 45 -2.13 5.71 -3.34
CA LEU A 45 -2.66 7.07 -3.19
C LEU A 45 -2.52 7.58 -1.75
N ALA A 46 -2.79 6.72 -0.76
CA ALA A 46 -2.58 7.07 0.65
C ALA A 46 -1.10 7.40 0.93
N LYS A 47 -0.16 6.57 0.48
CA LYS A 47 1.28 6.83 0.64
C LYS A 47 1.70 8.14 -0.02
N ILE A 48 1.19 8.43 -1.22
CA ILE A 48 1.44 9.71 -1.92
C ILE A 48 0.87 10.89 -1.13
N ALA A 49 -0.35 10.77 -0.61
CA ALA A 49 -0.98 11.81 0.20
C ALA A 49 -0.18 12.10 1.48
N LEU A 50 0.28 11.06 2.18
CA LEU A 50 1.13 11.22 3.37
C LEU A 50 2.47 11.90 3.03
N LYS A 51 3.13 11.49 1.93
CA LYS A 51 4.35 12.15 1.43
C LYS A 51 4.10 13.63 1.11
N LYS A 52 2.96 13.96 0.50
CA LYS A 52 2.59 15.34 0.18
C LYS A 52 2.39 16.15 1.46
N ILE A 53 1.65 15.61 2.45
CA ILE A 53 1.46 16.25 3.75
C ILE A 53 2.80 16.53 4.44
N ALA A 54 3.71 15.55 4.45
CA ALA A 54 5.03 15.67 5.05
C ALA A 54 5.89 16.78 4.41
N LYS A 55 5.69 17.06 3.11
CA LYS A 55 6.44 18.10 2.39
C LYS A 55 5.80 19.49 2.49
N THR A 56 4.47 19.58 2.54
CA THR A 56 3.76 20.86 2.39
C THR A 56 3.32 21.47 3.70
N ARG A 57 3.18 20.68 4.77
CA ARG A 57 2.75 21.18 6.08
C ARG A 57 3.94 21.36 7.02
N LYS A 58 3.88 22.41 7.84
CA LYS A 58 4.77 22.56 9.00
C LYS A 58 4.26 21.62 10.09
N LEU A 59 4.98 20.52 10.30
CA LEU A 59 4.63 19.50 11.27
C LEU A 59 5.58 19.60 12.46
N SER A 60 5.05 19.34 13.65
CA SER A 60 5.90 19.05 14.81
C SER A 60 6.68 17.75 14.59
N HIS A 61 7.73 17.55 15.38
CA HIS A 61 8.52 16.33 15.33
C HIS A 61 7.67 15.07 15.60
N GLU A 62 6.73 15.16 16.53
CA GLU A 62 5.82 14.06 16.87
C GLU A 62 4.86 13.73 15.71
N GLU A 63 4.25 14.74 15.09
CA GLU A 63 3.38 14.55 13.93
C GLU A 63 4.14 13.94 12.74
N PHE A 64 5.38 14.38 12.52
CA PHE A 64 6.23 13.81 11.49
C PHE A 64 6.58 12.35 11.77
N ALA A 65 6.90 11.99 13.02
CA ALA A 65 7.16 10.60 13.42
C ALA A 65 5.94 9.70 13.21
N LYS A 66 4.74 10.18 13.55
CA LYS A 66 3.47 9.48 13.28
C LYS A 66 3.25 9.28 11.77
N LEU A 67 3.45 10.33 10.98
CA LEU A 67 3.36 10.27 9.52
C LEU A 67 4.33 9.26 8.91
N ARG A 68 5.58 9.24 9.41
CA ARG A 68 6.59 8.28 8.97
C ARG A 68 6.17 6.84 9.28
N THR A 69 5.60 6.60 10.45
CA THR A 69 5.06 5.29 10.84
C THR A 69 3.93 4.87 9.89
N MET A 70 2.96 5.75 9.64
CA MET A 70 1.88 5.48 8.68
C MET A 70 2.40 5.19 7.26
N MET A 71 3.42 5.93 6.80
CA MET A 71 4.05 5.66 5.51
C MET A 71 4.71 4.27 5.45
N GLY A 72 5.31 3.82 6.55
CA GLY A 72 5.85 2.46 6.69
C GLY A 72 4.77 1.39 6.57
N VAL A 73 3.65 1.56 7.26
CA VAL A 73 2.50 0.64 7.18
C VAL A 73 2.01 0.50 5.73
N TYR A 74 1.80 1.60 5.02
CA TYR A 74 1.39 1.53 3.61
C TYR A 74 2.46 0.92 2.69
N GLU A 75 3.74 1.05 3.03
CA GLU A 75 4.80 0.37 2.30
C GLU A 75 4.73 -1.15 2.48
N ASP A 76 4.50 -1.62 3.70
CA ASP A 76 4.37 -3.04 3.98
C ASP A 76 3.10 -3.63 3.34
N VAL A 77 2.00 -2.87 3.33
CA VAL A 77 0.78 -3.23 2.56
C VAL A 77 1.09 -3.36 1.07
N LEU A 78 1.83 -2.42 0.48
CA LEU A 78 2.19 -2.48 -0.94
C LEU A 78 3.08 -3.69 -1.24
N LYS A 79 4.06 -4.01 -0.38
CA LYS A 79 4.91 -5.20 -0.50
C LYS A 79 4.07 -6.48 -0.44
N TYR A 80 3.13 -6.58 0.50
CA TYR A 80 2.19 -7.69 0.59
C TYR A 80 1.37 -7.85 -0.70
N LEU A 81 0.82 -6.76 -1.24
CA LEU A 81 0.03 -6.81 -2.47
C LEU A 81 0.89 -7.20 -3.69
N GLU A 82 2.13 -6.72 -3.80
CA GLU A 82 3.04 -7.16 -4.87
C GLU A 82 3.35 -8.65 -4.77
N GLN A 83 3.55 -9.20 -3.56
CA GLN A 83 3.74 -10.64 -3.37
C GLN A 83 2.54 -11.45 -3.87
N LEU A 84 1.30 -10.99 -3.59
CA LEU A 84 0.10 -11.64 -4.11
C LEU A 84 0.03 -11.60 -5.64
N LYS A 85 0.38 -10.46 -6.24
CA LYS A 85 0.44 -10.33 -7.70
C LYS A 85 1.48 -11.28 -8.29
N SER A 86 2.68 -11.34 -7.74
CA SER A 86 3.72 -12.28 -8.17
C SER A 86 3.26 -13.73 -8.07
N ALA A 87 2.57 -14.10 -6.99
CA ALA A 87 1.99 -15.43 -6.84
C ALA A 87 0.91 -15.71 -7.89
N ALA A 88 -0.01 -14.77 -8.13
CA ALA A 88 -1.07 -14.91 -9.13
C ALA A 88 -0.51 -15.03 -10.56
N LEU A 89 0.56 -14.29 -10.89
CA LEU A 89 1.25 -14.38 -12.18
C LEU A 89 1.97 -15.73 -12.34
N SER A 90 2.64 -16.19 -11.27
CA SER A 90 3.31 -17.49 -11.26
C SER A 90 2.33 -18.64 -11.52
N LEU A 91 1.12 -18.58 -10.95
CA LEU A 91 0.05 -19.56 -11.22
C LEU A 91 -0.41 -19.58 -12.69
N LYS A 92 -0.28 -18.46 -13.40
CA LYS A 92 -0.58 -18.36 -14.84
C LYS A 92 0.61 -18.74 -15.74
N GLY A 93 1.71 -19.21 -15.16
CA GLY A 93 2.94 -19.51 -15.90
C GLY A 93 3.72 -18.28 -16.35
N VAL A 94 3.37 -17.09 -15.85
CA VAL A 94 4.13 -15.85 -16.09
C VAL A 94 5.25 -15.80 -15.06
N VAL A 95 6.43 -16.29 -15.44
CA VAL A 95 7.65 -16.23 -14.63
C VAL A 95 8.58 -15.19 -15.27
N GLY A 96 8.64 -13.99 -14.71
CA GLY A 96 9.48 -12.92 -15.23
C GLY A 96 9.73 -11.83 -14.20
N ASN A 97 10.99 -11.39 -14.08
CA ASN A 97 11.37 -10.20 -13.34
C ASN A 97 10.69 -8.99 -13.99
N PHE A 98 9.62 -8.47 -13.38
CA PHE A 98 9.04 -7.18 -13.73
C PHE A 98 9.93 -6.05 -13.20
N ASN A 99 11.18 -5.99 -13.66
CA ASN A 99 11.88 -4.73 -13.79
C ASN A 99 11.32 -4.09 -15.07
N VAL A 100 10.18 -3.42 -14.93
CA VAL A 100 9.84 -2.38 -15.90
C VAL A 100 10.79 -1.24 -15.56
N GLU A 101 11.98 -1.27 -16.15
CA GLU A 101 12.72 -0.03 -16.38
C GLU A 101 11.79 0.80 -17.27
N LEU A 102 11.12 1.78 -16.65
CA LEU A 102 10.54 2.87 -17.40
C LEU A 102 11.75 3.57 -18.01
N ASP A 103 12.08 3.20 -19.24
CA ASP A 103 13.08 3.91 -20.01
C ASP A 103 12.51 5.32 -20.22
N ASP A 104 13.12 6.31 -19.57
CA ASP A 104 12.70 7.71 -19.60
C ASP A 104 12.90 8.33 -21.01
N GLU A 105 13.24 7.52 -22.03
CA GLU A 105 13.52 7.95 -23.41
C GLU A 105 12.28 8.19 -24.30
N ASP A 106 11.06 7.86 -23.86
CA ASP A 106 9.84 8.05 -24.68
C ASP A 106 9.03 9.34 -24.36
N ILE A 107 9.54 10.24 -23.50
CA ILE A 107 8.91 11.54 -23.22
C ILE A 107 9.61 12.65 -24.02
N ASP A 108 9.48 12.59 -25.35
CA ASP A 108 9.71 13.75 -26.22
C ASP A 108 8.53 14.73 -26.04
N LEU A 109 8.61 15.56 -25.01
CA LEU A 109 7.80 16.77 -24.90
C LEU A 109 8.52 17.91 -25.60
N ASP A 110 8.28 18.03 -26.90
CA ASP A 110 8.60 19.23 -27.67
C ASP A 110 7.84 20.43 -27.08
N PHE A 111 8.60 21.42 -26.59
CA PHE A 111 8.12 22.72 -26.10
C PHE A 111 7.93 23.72 -27.24
#